data_AF-A0A254Q2F6-F1
#
_entry.id   AF-A0A254Q2F6-F1
#
_cell.length_a   1.000
_cell.length_b   1.000
_cell.length_c   1.000
_cell.angle_alpha   90.00
_cell.angle_beta   90.00
_cell.angle_gamma   90.00
#
_symmetry.space_group_name_H-M   'P 1'
#
loop_
_entity.id
_entity.type
_entity.pdbx_description
1 polymer ?
#
loop_
_entity_poly.entity_id
_entity_poly.type
_entity_poly.pdbx_seq_one_letter_code
_entity_poly.pdbx_strand_id
1 'polypeptide(L)'
;MAKEPLELKWIEDLLPEEGYRRKSMFGGFAYYLDEKIILITFEAGDKPKDKINWNGCMFPVEHDSQAQALAQFPILKPHKILPKWLYLPIETEGFEEWVSDILKIALRPHSIWGSYPKQKKTSKDAKSKKPKLVINEKIDTRHPRMFSDDDPTLVLQKAKKLSDLKNIGPVLEELLHDAGIKTPQQMQKLGWQKTMVKLVKVHPKTNHSMYAYTIITALENKDFGGMSEQQKSEVRAYMKTLRDRLKS
;
A
#
# COMPACT_ATOMS: atom_id res chain seq x y z
N MET A 1 18.60 14.57 -1.11
CA MET A 1 18.17 15.98 -0.97
C MET A 1 18.08 16.56 -2.38
N ALA A 2 17.05 17.36 -2.69
CA ALA A 2 16.99 18.07 -3.98
C ALA A 2 18.16 19.07 -4.05
N LYS A 3 18.78 19.21 -5.22
CA LYS A 3 19.76 20.26 -5.48
C LYS A 3 19.01 21.53 -5.85
N GLU A 4 19.46 22.69 -5.37
CA GLU A 4 18.90 24.00 -5.76
C GLU A 4 18.82 24.12 -7.30
N PRO A 5 17.69 24.60 -7.85
CA PRO A 5 17.55 24.75 -9.28
C PRO A 5 18.41 25.93 -9.76
N LEU A 6 19.13 25.74 -10.86
CA LEU A 6 19.89 26.80 -11.53
C LEU A 6 19.07 27.37 -12.69
N GLU A 7 18.52 26.50 -13.54
CA GLU A 7 17.78 26.89 -14.75
C GLU A 7 16.34 27.29 -14.45
N LEU A 8 15.70 26.66 -13.46
CA LEU A 8 14.28 26.91 -13.14
C LEU A 8 14.07 27.93 -12.02
N LYS A 9 15.13 28.61 -11.58
CA LYS A 9 15.08 29.53 -10.45
C LYS A 9 14.22 30.76 -10.70
N TRP A 10 14.20 31.27 -11.94
CA TRP A 10 13.42 32.43 -12.36
C TRP A 10 11.91 32.26 -12.13
N ILE A 11 11.42 31.01 -12.00
CA ILE A 11 10.00 30.73 -11.72
C ILE A 11 9.61 31.23 -10.33
N GLU A 12 10.57 31.31 -9.39
CA GLU A 12 10.32 31.88 -8.07
C GLU A 12 9.96 33.36 -8.14
N ASP A 13 10.45 34.10 -9.15
CA ASP A 13 10.15 35.51 -9.36
C ASP A 13 8.72 35.74 -9.89
N LEU A 14 8.05 34.69 -10.39
CA LEU A 14 6.65 34.74 -10.80
C LEU A 14 5.67 34.50 -9.64
N LEU A 15 6.17 34.06 -8.48
CA LEU A 15 5.36 33.79 -7.30
C LEU A 15 5.22 35.08 -6.46
N PRO A 16 4.12 35.23 -5.72
CA PRO A 16 3.95 36.38 -4.83
C PRO A 16 5.03 36.38 -3.74
N GLU A 17 5.50 37.57 -3.35
CA GLU A 17 6.54 37.72 -2.31
C GLU A 17 6.07 37.22 -0.93
N GLU A 18 4.76 37.26 -0.65
CA GLU A 18 4.16 36.81 0.60
C GLU A 18 3.22 35.60 0.39
N GLY A 19 3.12 34.74 1.39
CA GLY A 19 2.18 33.61 1.40
C GLY A 19 2.64 32.37 0.63
N TYR A 20 3.80 32.41 -0.04
CA TYR A 20 4.38 31.23 -0.68
C TYR A 20 5.26 30.42 0.28
N ARG A 21 5.26 29.10 0.13
CA ARG A 21 6.13 28.18 0.87
C ARG A 21 6.81 27.21 -0.09
N ARG A 22 8.13 27.10 0.04
CA ARG A 22 8.96 26.15 -0.72
C ARG A 22 9.29 24.91 0.10
N LYS A 23 9.17 23.71 -0.49
CA LYS A 23 9.51 22.44 0.17
C LYS A 23 10.13 21.45 -0.81
N SER A 24 11.18 20.74 -0.39
CA SER A 24 11.72 19.64 -1.22
C SER A 24 10.72 18.49 -1.31
N MET A 25 10.39 18.05 -2.53
CA MET A 25 9.44 16.97 -2.79
C MET A 25 9.80 16.22 -4.08
N PHE A 26 9.74 14.89 -4.05
CA PHE A 26 9.99 13.99 -5.20
C PHE A 26 11.33 14.19 -5.94
N GLY A 27 12.33 14.80 -5.30
CA GLY A 27 13.62 15.09 -5.92
C GLY A 27 13.72 16.48 -6.56
N GLY A 28 12.65 17.28 -6.49
CA GLY A 28 12.60 18.69 -6.89
C GLY A 28 12.07 19.59 -5.76
N PHE A 29 11.51 20.75 -6.14
CA PHE A 29 10.94 21.73 -5.23
C PHE A 29 9.45 21.94 -5.49
N ALA A 30 8.64 21.73 -4.46
CA ALA A 30 7.23 22.05 -4.44
C ALA A 30 7.01 23.46 -3.91
N TYR A 31 6.15 24.19 -4.62
CA TYR A 31 5.71 25.53 -4.28
C TYR A 31 4.25 25.49 -3.86
N TYR A 32 4.00 26.04 -2.68
CA TYR A 32 2.69 26.16 -2.07
C TYR A 32 2.31 27.63 -2.02
N LEU A 33 1.05 27.93 -2.31
CA LEU A 33 0.40 29.19 -1.97
C LEU A 33 -0.59 28.86 -0.84
N ASP A 34 -0.34 29.41 0.36
CA ASP A 34 -1.00 28.99 1.60
C ASP A 34 -0.86 27.47 1.86
N GLU A 35 -1.96 26.73 1.82
CA GLU A 35 -1.99 25.26 1.94
C GLU A 35 -2.10 24.54 0.59
N LYS A 36 -2.25 25.27 -0.52
CA LYS A 36 -2.48 24.73 -1.86
C LYS A 36 -1.15 24.53 -2.57
N ILE A 37 -0.85 23.31 -3.02
CA ILE A 37 0.31 23.10 -3.89
C ILE A 37 -0.04 23.59 -5.30
N ILE A 38 0.81 24.41 -5.90
CA ILE A 38 0.56 25.04 -7.21
C ILE A 38 1.54 24.59 -8.30
N LEU A 39 2.77 24.22 -7.91
CA LEU A 39 3.83 23.86 -8.84
C LEU A 39 4.83 22.93 -8.15
N ILE A 40 5.41 22.01 -8.91
CA ILE A 40 6.68 21.37 -8.57
C ILE A 40 7.66 21.56 -9.73
N THR A 41 8.86 22.07 -9.44
CA THR A 41 9.96 22.12 -10.40
C THR A 41 10.88 20.92 -10.21
N PHE A 42 11.36 20.36 -11.32
CA PHE A 42 12.34 19.30 -11.36
C PHE A 42 13.49 19.74 -12.25
N GLU A 43 14.69 19.76 -11.70
CA GLU A 43 15.90 19.98 -12.48
C GLU A 43 16.71 18.69 -12.45
N ALA A 44 16.95 18.14 -13.64
CA ALA A 44 17.76 16.94 -13.77
C ALA A 44 19.21 17.32 -13.43
N GLY A 45 19.66 16.91 -12.24
CA GLY A 45 21.09 16.97 -11.92
C GLY A 45 21.89 16.03 -12.83
N ASP A 46 23.21 16.07 -12.67
CA ASP A 46 24.26 15.34 -13.42
C ASP A 46 24.21 13.79 -13.25
N LYS A 47 23.03 13.19 -13.43
CA LYS A 47 22.77 11.76 -13.26
C LYS A 47 22.77 11.06 -14.61
N PRO A 48 23.26 9.80 -14.68
CA PRO A 48 23.36 9.04 -15.92
C PRO A 48 22.02 8.98 -16.67
N LYS A 49 22.08 9.13 -18.00
CA LYS A 49 20.93 9.15 -18.94
C LYS A 49 20.03 7.92 -18.87
N ASP A 50 20.46 6.85 -18.21
CA ASP A 50 19.73 5.57 -18.10
C ASP A 50 18.58 5.60 -17.06
N LYS A 51 18.45 6.67 -16.27
CA LYS A 51 17.30 6.89 -15.39
C LYS A 51 16.41 7.98 -15.98
N ILE A 52 15.09 7.84 -15.81
CA ILE A 52 14.10 8.85 -16.23
C ILE A 52 14.45 10.17 -15.54
N ASN A 53 15.08 11.07 -16.29
CA ASN A 53 15.46 12.41 -15.86
C ASN A 53 14.27 13.33 -16.17
N TRP A 54 13.42 13.55 -15.16
CA TRP A 54 12.39 14.57 -15.23
C TRP A 54 13.06 15.93 -15.14
N ASN A 55 12.96 16.73 -16.20
CA ASN A 55 13.44 18.11 -16.24
C ASN A 55 12.31 19.03 -16.73
N GLY A 56 11.87 19.98 -15.89
CA GLY A 56 10.74 20.87 -16.18
C GLY A 56 9.79 21.06 -15.01
N CYS A 57 8.52 21.35 -15.31
CA CYS A 57 7.51 21.75 -14.33
C CYS A 57 6.34 20.77 -14.26
N MET A 58 5.78 20.60 -13.06
CA MET A 58 4.55 19.84 -12.84
C MET A 58 3.52 20.69 -12.13
N PHE A 59 2.31 20.70 -12.68
CA PHE A 59 1.18 21.44 -12.16
C PHE A 59 0.14 20.44 -11.63
N PRO A 60 -0.20 20.48 -10.34
CA PRO A 60 -1.24 19.63 -9.80
C PRO A 60 -2.62 20.17 -10.18
N VAL A 61 -3.52 19.28 -10.58
CA VAL A 61 -4.93 19.58 -10.85
C VAL A 61 -5.78 18.46 -10.26
N GLU A 62 -6.94 18.79 -9.68
CA GLU A 62 -7.86 17.75 -9.23
C GLU A 62 -8.40 16.94 -10.42
N HIS A 63 -8.66 15.65 -10.19
CA HIS A 63 -9.02 14.71 -11.26
C HIS A 63 -10.26 15.16 -12.05
N ASP A 64 -11.23 15.76 -11.36
CA ASP A 64 -12.48 16.24 -11.96
C ASP A 64 -12.26 17.45 -12.89
N SER A 65 -11.24 18.27 -12.63
CA SER A 65 -10.90 19.46 -13.42
C SER A 65 -9.80 19.20 -14.45
N GLN A 66 -9.22 18.00 -14.51
CA GLN A 66 -8.07 17.70 -15.37
C GLN A 66 -8.43 17.83 -16.86
N ALA A 67 -9.62 17.39 -17.27
CA ALA A 67 -10.08 17.53 -18.65
C ALA A 67 -10.20 19.02 -19.06
N GLN A 68 -10.67 19.87 -18.15
CA GLN A 68 -10.76 21.31 -18.36
C GLN A 68 -9.36 21.95 -18.46
N ALA A 69 -8.43 21.54 -17.60
CA ALA A 69 -7.04 22.02 -17.64
C ALA A 69 -6.33 21.63 -18.96
N LEU A 70 -6.52 20.40 -19.43
CA LEU A 70 -5.98 19.95 -20.73
C LEU A 70 -6.64 20.64 -21.92
N ALA A 71 -7.92 21.01 -21.82
CA ALA A 71 -8.58 21.81 -22.84
C ALA A 71 -8.01 23.24 -22.93
N GLN A 72 -7.58 23.81 -21.80
CA GLN A 72 -6.92 25.13 -21.76
C GLN A 72 -5.46 25.05 -22.23
N PHE A 73 -4.73 24.01 -21.84
CA PHE A 73 -3.32 23.83 -22.19
C PHE A 73 -3.05 22.41 -22.70
N PRO A 74 -3.31 22.15 -23.99
CA PRO A 74 -3.11 20.83 -24.60
C PRO A 74 -1.64 20.37 -24.62
N ILE A 75 -0.70 21.29 -24.43
CA ILE A 75 0.74 21.02 -24.39
C ILE A 75 1.14 20.19 -23.17
N LEU A 76 0.33 20.21 -22.10
CA LEU A 76 0.59 19.50 -20.87
C LEU A 76 0.30 18.01 -21.00
N LYS A 77 1.16 17.19 -20.41
CA LYS A 77 1.04 15.72 -20.46
C LYS A 77 0.68 15.17 -19.08
N PRO A 78 -0.39 14.36 -18.94
CA PRO A 78 -0.67 13.67 -17.69
C PRO A 78 0.50 12.77 -17.28
N HIS A 79 0.88 12.84 -16.00
CA HIS A 79 2.01 12.08 -15.49
C HIS A 79 1.66 10.59 -15.29
N LYS A 80 2.50 9.69 -15.82
CA LYS A 80 2.25 8.23 -15.83
C LYS A 80 2.06 7.61 -14.44
N ILE A 81 2.73 8.14 -13.41
CA ILE A 81 2.73 7.58 -12.04
C ILE A 81 1.78 8.38 -11.11
N LEU A 82 1.57 9.65 -11.41
CA LEU A 82 0.84 10.58 -10.54
C LEU A 82 -0.29 11.21 -11.36
N PRO A 83 -1.46 10.55 -11.46
CA PRO A 83 -2.48 10.91 -12.44
C PRO A 83 -3.06 12.32 -12.25
N LYS A 84 -2.94 12.90 -11.06
CA LYS A 84 -3.37 14.28 -10.75
C LYS A 84 -2.42 15.38 -11.25
N TRP A 85 -1.28 15.00 -11.82
CA TRP A 85 -0.23 15.94 -12.14
C TRP A 85 -0.05 16.06 -13.65
N LEU A 86 0.00 17.29 -14.12
CA LEU A 86 0.24 17.66 -15.50
C LEU A 86 1.69 18.11 -15.64
N TYR A 87 2.45 17.47 -16.51
CA TYR A 87 3.88 17.71 -16.69
C TYR A 87 4.14 18.52 -17.96
N LEU A 88 5.04 19.50 -17.83
CA LEU A 88 5.60 20.32 -18.90
C LEU A 88 7.13 20.12 -18.95
N PRO A 89 7.66 19.46 -19.99
CA PRO A 89 9.11 19.31 -20.19
C PRO A 89 9.78 20.65 -20.48
N ILE A 90 11.01 20.85 -19.98
CA ILE A 90 11.80 22.07 -20.24
C ILE A 90 12.16 22.24 -21.72
N GLU A 91 12.29 21.14 -22.47
CA GLU A 91 12.62 21.11 -23.91
C GLU A 91 11.46 21.58 -24.81
N THR A 92 10.32 21.97 -24.21
CA THR A 92 9.15 22.41 -24.96
C THR A 92 9.38 23.83 -25.51
N GLU A 93 9.06 24.05 -26.78
CA GLU A 93 9.12 25.37 -27.38
C GLU A 93 8.15 26.34 -26.67
N GLY A 94 8.65 27.53 -26.30
CA GLY A 94 7.89 28.51 -25.51
C GLY A 94 7.69 28.11 -24.04
N PHE A 95 8.51 27.21 -23.49
CA PHE A 95 8.40 26.74 -22.10
C PHE A 95 8.18 27.88 -21.09
N GLU A 96 8.98 28.94 -21.16
CA GLU A 96 8.91 30.05 -20.21
C GLU A 96 7.55 30.78 -20.29
N GLU A 97 7.05 31.00 -21.50
CA GLU A 97 5.74 31.65 -21.74
C GLU A 97 4.60 30.78 -21.19
N TRP A 98 4.62 29.48 -21.47
CA TRP A 98 3.63 28.54 -20.96
C TRP A 98 3.61 28.48 -19.43
N VAL A 99 4.79 28.42 -18.80
CA VAL A 99 4.89 28.44 -17.33
C VAL A 99 4.32 29.74 -16.77
N SER A 100 4.67 30.88 -17.37
CA SER A 100 4.16 32.19 -16.95
C SER A 100 2.64 32.25 -17.03
N ASP A 101 2.05 31.80 -18.12
CA ASP A 101 0.60 31.87 -18.33
C ASP A 101 -0.17 30.90 -17.44
N ILE A 102 0.33 29.68 -17.23
CA ILE A 102 -0.27 28.74 -16.28
C ILE A 102 -0.21 29.31 -14.86
N LEU A 103 0.92 29.89 -14.44
CA LEU A 103 1.04 30.49 -13.11
C LEU A 103 0.14 31.71 -12.93
N LYS A 104 0.03 32.60 -13.92
CA LYS A 104 -0.92 33.73 -13.90
C LYS A 104 -2.36 33.28 -13.65
N ILE A 105 -2.76 32.13 -14.20
CA ILE A 105 -4.10 31.57 -13.98
C ILE A 105 -4.17 30.83 -12.63
N ALA A 106 -3.10 30.13 -12.24
CA ALA A 106 -3.04 29.37 -10.99
C ALA A 106 -3.10 30.25 -9.75
N LEU A 107 -2.52 31.45 -9.82
CA LEU A 107 -2.51 32.44 -8.74
C LEU A 107 -3.84 33.18 -8.57
N ARG A 108 -4.80 33.05 -9.49
CA ARG A 108 -6.12 33.69 -9.36
C ARG A 108 -6.96 33.01 -8.25
N PRO A 109 -7.76 33.78 -7.49
CA PRO A 109 -8.76 33.21 -6.58
C PRO A 109 -9.68 32.24 -7.31
N HIS A 110 -10.01 31.10 -6.67
CA HIS A 110 -10.86 30.03 -7.23
C HIS A 110 -10.34 29.33 -8.49
N SER A 111 -9.03 29.41 -8.76
CA SER A 111 -8.43 28.66 -9.87
C SER A 111 -8.55 27.14 -9.71
N ILE A 112 -8.87 26.46 -10.81
CA ILE A 112 -8.87 24.98 -10.91
C ILE A 112 -7.48 24.38 -10.76
N TRP A 113 -6.44 25.19 -10.91
CA TRP A 113 -5.05 24.82 -10.80
C TRP A 113 -4.64 24.74 -9.34
N GLY A 114 -3.88 23.71 -9.00
CA GLY A 114 -3.40 23.42 -7.67
C GLY A 114 -4.27 22.39 -6.95
N SER A 115 -3.69 21.72 -5.96
CA SER A 115 -4.39 20.74 -5.13
C SER A 115 -4.12 20.98 -3.66
N TYR A 116 -5.07 20.62 -2.81
CA TYR A 116 -4.86 20.63 -1.36
C TYR A 116 -4.33 19.27 -0.95
N PRO A 117 -3.14 19.20 -0.31
CA PRO A 117 -2.65 17.95 0.23
C PRO A 117 -3.69 17.40 1.20
N LYS A 118 -4.27 16.24 0.88
CA LYS A 118 -5.15 15.56 1.83
C LYS A 118 -4.33 15.29 3.08
N GLN A 119 -4.74 15.85 4.22
CA GLN A 119 -4.14 15.52 5.49
C GLN A 119 -4.13 13.99 5.61
N LYS A 120 -2.94 13.41 5.83
CA LYS A 120 -2.82 11.98 6.07
C LYS A 120 -3.71 11.68 7.27
N LYS A 121 -4.82 10.97 7.05
CA LYS A 121 -5.55 10.33 8.14
C LYS A 121 -4.52 9.51 8.89
N THR A 122 -4.26 9.89 10.13
CA THR A 122 -3.43 9.06 10.99
C THR A 122 -4.12 7.70 11.07
N SER A 123 -3.34 6.63 11.21
CA SER A 123 -3.87 5.25 11.25
C SER A 123 -4.92 5.02 12.36
N LYS A 124 -5.09 5.98 13.29
CA LYS A 124 -6.16 6.01 14.28
C LYS A 124 -7.53 6.34 13.68
N ASP A 125 -7.63 7.26 12.73
CA ASP A 125 -8.91 7.71 12.16
C ASP A 125 -9.47 6.79 11.08
N ALA A 126 -8.63 5.97 10.45
CA ALA A 126 -9.08 4.94 9.50
C ALA A 126 -9.69 3.71 10.19
N LYS A 127 -9.41 3.49 11.49
CA LYS A 127 -9.92 2.37 12.28
C LYS A 127 -11.33 2.58 12.86
N SER A 128 -11.89 3.78 12.75
CA SER A 128 -13.19 4.12 13.37
C SER A 128 -14.41 3.83 12.48
N LYS A 129 -14.22 3.53 11.19
CA LYS A 129 -15.34 3.29 10.24
C LYS A 129 -15.65 1.82 9.92
N LYS A 130 -14.93 0.85 10.49
CA LYS A 130 -15.41 -0.55 10.50
C LYS A 130 -16.15 -0.79 11.81
N PRO A 131 -17.38 -1.36 11.80
CA PRO A 131 -18.01 -1.78 13.04
C PRO A 131 -17.11 -2.85 13.64
N LYS A 132 -16.32 -2.48 14.66
CA LYS A 132 -15.59 -3.46 15.44
C LYS A 132 -16.64 -4.24 16.20
N LEU A 133 -16.80 -5.52 15.87
CA LEU A 133 -17.39 -6.48 16.79
C LEU A 133 -16.76 -6.21 18.16
N VAL A 134 -17.59 -5.78 19.12
CA VAL A 134 -17.17 -5.48 20.48
C VAL A 134 -16.76 -6.81 21.10
N ILE A 135 -15.48 -7.17 20.96
CA ILE A 135 -14.89 -8.26 21.73
C ILE A 135 -14.69 -7.67 23.13
N ASN A 136 -15.62 -7.98 24.03
CA ASN A 136 -15.75 -7.38 25.36
C ASN A 136 -14.71 -7.92 26.37
N GLU A 137 -13.65 -8.56 25.90
CA GLU A 137 -12.57 -9.05 26.75
C GLU A 137 -11.42 -8.05 26.70
N LYS A 138 -10.99 -7.55 27.87
CA LYS A 138 -9.75 -6.77 28.02
C LYS A 138 -8.58 -7.65 27.54
N ILE A 139 -8.19 -7.49 26.28
CA ILE A 139 -6.99 -8.13 25.72
C ILE A 139 -5.79 -7.56 26.48
N ASP A 140 -5.07 -8.40 27.24
CA ASP A 140 -3.81 -7.98 27.86
C ASP A 140 -2.77 -7.77 26.76
N THR A 141 -2.47 -6.50 26.47
CA THR A 141 -1.53 -6.11 25.42
C THR A 141 -0.07 -6.25 25.85
N ARG A 142 0.21 -6.55 27.13
CA ARG A 142 1.57 -6.73 27.65
C ARG A 142 2.17 -8.07 27.24
N HIS A 143 1.32 -9.06 26.99
CA HIS A 143 1.70 -10.36 26.44
C HIS A 143 0.81 -10.65 25.23
N PRO A 144 1.20 -10.17 24.03
CA PRO A 144 0.46 -10.49 22.82
C PRO A 144 0.35 -12.02 22.69
N ARG A 145 -0.84 -12.56 22.38
CA ARG A 145 -1.10 -14.02 22.26
C ARG A 145 -0.12 -14.77 21.34
N MET A 146 0.57 -14.07 20.45
CA MET A 146 1.64 -14.63 19.62
C MET A 146 2.87 -15.09 20.43
N PHE A 147 2.99 -14.76 21.71
CA PHE A 147 4.15 -15.11 22.54
C PHE A 147 3.80 -15.97 23.76
N SER A 148 2.60 -16.56 23.84
CA SER A 148 2.25 -17.41 24.99
C SER A 148 2.68 -18.87 24.76
N ASP A 149 3.52 -19.41 25.62
CA ASP A 149 3.97 -20.81 25.58
C ASP A 149 2.99 -21.77 26.28
N ASP A 150 1.68 -21.53 26.12
CA ASP A 150 0.65 -22.36 26.73
C ASP A 150 0.63 -23.77 26.10
N ASP A 151 0.25 -24.78 26.89
CA ASP A 151 0.16 -26.16 26.39
C ASP A 151 -0.80 -26.27 25.19
N PRO A 152 -0.40 -26.89 24.07
CA PRO A 152 -1.21 -26.95 22.85
C PRO A 152 -2.59 -27.59 23.05
N THR A 153 -2.69 -28.58 23.93
CA THR A 153 -3.95 -29.30 24.18
C THR A 153 -4.95 -28.42 24.92
N LEU A 154 -4.47 -27.61 25.87
CA LEU A 154 -5.29 -26.67 26.63
C LEU A 154 -5.77 -25.50 25.76
N VAL A 155 -4.93 -25.03 24.84
CA VAL A 155 -5.31 -23.96 23.89
C VAL A 155 -6.38 -24.45 22.91
N LEU A 156 -6.23 -25.65 22.36
CA LEU A 156 -7.21 -26.23 21.44
C LEU A 156 -8.57 -26.50 22.10
N GLN A 157 -8.58 -26.85 23.39
CA GLN A 157 -9.83 -27.02 24.16
C GLN A 157 -10.51 -25.69 24.49
N LYS A 158 -9.73 -24.63 24.75
CA LYS A 158 -10.25 -23.29 25.07
C LYS A 158 -10.69 -22.49 23.84
N ALA A 159 -10.09 -22.75 22.67
CA ALA A 159 -10.37 -22.03 21.44
C ALA A 159 -11.81 -22.27 20.95
N LYS A 160 -12.60 -21.19 20.82
CA LYS A 160 -13.98 -21.24 20.30
C LYS A 160 -14.00 -21.00 18.80
N LYS A 161 -13.09 -20.17 18.30
CA LYS A 161 -12.94 -19.80 16.89
C LYS A 161 -11.61 -20.30 16.33
N LEU A 162 -11.51 -20.42 15.01
CA LEU A 162 -10.24 -20.77 14.36
C LEU A 162 -9.24 -19.62 14.50
N SER A 163 -9.72 -18.37 14.49
CA SER A 163 -8.88 -17.18 14.74
C SER A 163 -8.29 -17.10 16.15
N ASP A 164 -8.77 -17.92 17.09
CA ASP A 164 -8.20 -17.97 18.44
C ASP A 164 -6.87 -18.73 18.47
N LEU A 165 -6.59 -19.54 17.44
CA LEU A 165 -5.34 -20.28 17.31
C LEU A 165 -4.21 -19.38 16.78
N LYS A 166 -2.98 -19.69 17.21
CA LYS A 166 -1.79 -18.99 16.71
C LYS A 166 -1.70 -19.11 15.19
N ASN A 167 -1.24 -18.05 14.54
CA ASN A 167 -1.00 -17.94 13.10
C ASN A 167 -2.25 -18.02 12.19
N ILE A 168 -3.46 -18.23 12.73
CA ILE A 168 -4.70 -18.19 11.95
C ILE A 168 -5.33 -16.80 12.08
N GLY A 169 -5.26 -16.03 10.99
CA GLY A 169 -5.94 -14.74 10.88
C GLY A 169 -7.39 -14.87 10.37
N PRO A 170 -8.17 -13.77 10.41
CA PRO A 170 -9.57 -13.76 9.97
C PRO A 170 -9.76 -14.13 8.49
N VAL A 171 -8.78 -13.81 7.63
CA VAL A 171 -8.81 -14.17 6.20
C VAL A 171 -8.68 -15.69 6.01
N LEU A 172 -7.78 -16.34 6.75
CA LEU A 172 -7.62 -17.79 6.64
C LEU A 172 -8.81 -18.52 7.28
N GLU A 173 -9.39 -17.98 8.35
CA GLU A 173 -10.60 -18.50 8.96
C GLU A 173 -11.79 -18.50 7.99
N GLU A 174 -11.99 -17.42 7.23
CA GLU A 174 -13.04 -17.34 6.19
C GLU A 174 -12.84 -18.43 5.12
N LEU A 175 -11.62 -18.59 4.61
CA LEU A 175 -11.31 -19.64 3.62
C LEU A 175 -11.51 -21.06 4.18
N LEU A 176 -11.24 -21.27 5.47
CA LEU A 176 -11.49 -22.56 6.14
C LEU A 176 -12.99 -22.81 6.33
N HIS A 177 -13.77 -21.78 6.65
CA HIS A 177 -15.23 -21.86 6.74
C HIS A 177 -15.85 -22.25 5.40
N ASP A 178 -15.38 -21.64 4.30
CA ASP A 178 -15.80 -21.97 2.93
C ASP A 178 -15.44 -23.42 2.57
N ALA A 179 -14.29 -23.92 3.06
CA ALA A 179 -13.88 -25.32 2.95
C ALA A 179 -14.64 -26.29 3.88
N GLY A 180 -15.61 -25.78 4.67
CA GLY A 180 -16.44 -26.57 5.58
C GLY A 180 -15.75 -26.95 6.90
N ILE A 181 -14.67 -26.26 7.27
CA ILE A 181 -13.93 -26.45 8.52
C ILE A 181 -14.22 -25.25 9.42
N LYS A 182 -15.13 -25.42 10.38
CA LYS A 182 -15.65 -24.32 11.21
C LYS A 182 -15.10 -24.28 12.63
N THR A 183 -14.52 -25.38 13.10
CA THR A 183 -14.05 -25.48 14.49
C THR A 183 -12.61 -25.97 14.59
N PRO A 184 -11.84 -25.49 15.59
CA PRO A 184 -10.50 -26.00 15.90
C PRO A 184 -10.45 -27.51 16.09
N GLN A 185 -11.46 -28.09 16.75
CA GLN A 185 -11.55 -29.53 16.99
C GLN A 185 -11.72 -30.34 15.70
N GLN A 186 -12.52 -29.81 14.75
CA GLN A 186 -12.67 -30.43 13.44
C GLN A 186 -11.36 -30.40 12.66
N MET A 187 -10.62 -29.29 12.73
CA MET A 187 -9.29 -29.16 12.12
C MET A 187 -8.28 -30.13 12.75
N GLN A 188 -8.28 -30.27 14.08
CA GLN A 188 -7.43 -31.23 14.80
C GLN A 188 -7.73 -32.68 14.41
N LYS A 189 -9.02 -33.05 14.34
CA LYS A 189 -9.45 -34.41 13.96
C LYS A 189 -9.08 -34.76 12.51
N LEU A 190 -9.10 -33.78 11.60
CA LEU A 190 -8.72 -33.98 10.20
C LEU A 190 -7.20 -34.04 10.01
N GLY A 191 -6.46 -33.28 10.82
CA GLY A 191 -5.04 -33.04 10.63
C GLY A 191 -4.76 -32.07 9.47
N TRP A 192 -3.51 -31.61 9.37
CA TRP A 192 -3.13 -30.56 8.42
C TRP A 192 -3.24 -31.01 6.95
N GLN A 193 -2.92 -32.27 6.64
CA GLN A 193 -2.94 -32.80 5.26
C GLN A 193 -4.36 -32.78 4.67
N LYS A 194 -5.35 -33.35 5.37
CA LYS A 194 -6.74 -33.38 4.89
C LYS A 194 -7.38 -31.99 4.88
N THR A 195 -7.00 -31.14 5.84
CA THR A 195 -7.40 -29.73 5.89
C THR A 195 -6.93 -29.01 4.62
N MET A 196 -5.66 -29.19 4.24
CA MET A 196 -5.11 -28.61 3.00
C MET A 196 -5.79 -29.14 1.74
N VAL A 197 -6.08 -30.44 1.66
CA VAL A 197 -6.81 -31.00 0.50
C VAL A 197 -8.18 -30.35 0.34
N LYS A 198 -8.93 -30.17 1.43
CA LYS A 198 -10.24 -29.49 1.39
C LYS A 198 -10.10 -28.02 1.02
N LEU A 199 -9.13 -27.32 1.60
CA LEU A 199 -8.88 -25.90 1.35
C LEU A 199 -8.51 -25.65 -0.11
N VAL A 200 -7.60 -26.46 -0.67
CA VAL A 200 -7.16 -26.33 -2.06
C VAL A 200 -8.28 -26.68 -3.04
N LYS A 201 -9.17 -27.62 -2.70
CA LYS A 201 -10.32 -27.98 -3.54
C LYS A 201 -11.29 -26.81 -3.73
N VAL A 202 -11.53 -26.02 -2.69
CA VAL A 202 -12.42 -24.84 -2.76
C VAL A 202 -11.66 -23.61 -3.26
N HIS A 203 -10.40 -23.44 -2.84
CA HIS A 203 -9.56 -22.32 -3.21
C HIS A 203 -8.21 -22.78 -3.79
N PRO A 204 -8.10 -23.01 -5.11
CA PRO A 204 -6.88 -23.51 -5.74
C PRO A 204 -5.63 -22.64 -5.51
N LYS A 205 -5.83 -21.32 -5.29
CA LYS A 205 -4.75 -20.36 -4.99
C LYS A 205 -4.07 -20.60 -3.63
N THR A 206 -4.68 -21.38 -2.75
CA THR A 206 -4.14 -21.73 -1.43
C THR A 206 -3.15 -22.89 -1.47
N ASN A 207 -2.85 -23.43 -2.65
CA ASN A 207 -1.87 -24.50 -2.86
C ASN A 207 -0.43 -23.99 -2.71
N HIS A 208 -0.07 -23.53 -1.52
CA HIS A 208 1.23 -23.01 -1.16
C HIS A 208 1.64 -23.53 0.22
N SER A 209 2.91 -23.91 0.39
CA SER A 209 3.41 -24.53 1.63
C SER A 209 3.22 -23.67 2.88
N MET A 210 3.15 -22.34 2.72
CA MET A 210 2.88 -21.42 3.84
C MET A 210 1.55 -21.70 4.56
N TYR A 211 0.50 -22.08 3.83
CA TYR A 211 -0.79 -22.41 4.45
C TYR A 211 -0.72 -23.71 5.25
N ALA A 212 0.03 -24.69 4.75
CA ALA A 212 0.28 -25.92 5.49
C ALA A 212 1.10 -25.63 6.76
N TYR A 213 2.11 -24.76 6.69
CA TYR A 213 2.88 -24.32 7.85
C TYR A 213 1.98 -23.67 8.90
N THR A 214 1.10 -22.73 8.50
CA THR A 214 0.17 -22.08 9.43
C THR A 214 -0.71 -23.08 10.18
N ILE A 215 -1.21 -24.11 9.49
CA ILE A 215 -2.11 -25.08 10.12
C ILE A 215 -1.33 -25.97 11.08
N ILE A 216 -0.12 -26.41 10.71
CA ILE A 216 0.73 -27.24 11.57
C ILE A 216 1.11 -26.46 12.82
N THR A 217 1.62 -25.24 12.67
CA THR A 217 2.05 -24.43 13.82
C THR A 217 0.87 -24.00 14.67
N ALA A 218 -0.33 -23.79 14.09
CA ALA A 218 -1.57 -23.57 14.84
C ALA A 218 -1.98 -24.77 15.69
N LEU A 219 -1.86 -26.00 15.15
CA LEU A 219 -2.17 -27.23 15.87
C LEU A 219 -1.15 -27.53 16.98
N GLU A 220 0.13 -27.22 16.74
CA GLU A 220 1.21 -27.39 17.72
C GLU A 220 1.32 -26.21 18.70
N ASN A 221 0.49 -25.17 18.56
CA ASN A 221 0.56 -23.91 19.30
C ASN A 221 1.95 -23.23 19.28
N LYS A 222 2.69 -23.39 18.18
CA LYS A 222 4.02 -22.81 17.97
C LYS A 222 3.99 -21.60 17.05
N ASP A 223 5.04 -20.79 17.11
CA ASP A 223 5.27 -19.76 16.11
C ASP A 223 5.82 -20.35 14.81
N PHE A 224 5.78 -19.58 13.72
CA PHE A 224 6.36 -19.98 12.44
C PHE A 224 7.83 -20.42 12.53
N GLY A 225 8.59 -19.87 13.48
CA GLY A 225 9.97 -20.23 13.74
C GLY A 225 10.16 -21.60 14.45
N GLY A 226 9.12 -22.13 15.09
CA GLY A 226 9.20 -23.34 15.92
C GLY A 226 9.12 -24.67 15.16
N MET A 227 8.98 -24.62 13.84
CA MET A 227 8.91 -25.81 12.99
C MET A 227 10.29 -26.22 12.47
N SER A 228 10.63 -27.50 12.59
CA SER A 228 11.94 -28.02 12.19
C SER A 228 12.11 -28.00 10.66
N GLU A 229 13.36 -27.98 10.20
CA GLU A 229 13.64 -27.98 8.75
C GLU A 229 13.21 -29.31 8.07
N GLN A 230 13.21 -30.41 8.83
CA GLN A 230 12.68 -31.71 8.39
C GLN A 230 11.17 -31.65 8.17
N GLN A 231 10.40 -31.09 9.10
CA GLN A 231 8.95 -30.91 8.92
C GLN A 231 8.65 -30.00 7.72
N LYS A 232 9.44 -28.94 7.52
CA LYS A 232 9.30 -28.05 6.35
C LYS A 232 9.57 -28.76 5.03
N SER A 233 10.57 -29.65 4.97
CA SER A 233 10.87 -30.40 3.75
C SER A 233 9.76 -31.40 3.42
N GLU A 234 9.23 -32.11 4.41
CA GLU A 234 8.09 -33.03 4.26
C GLU A 234 6.83 -32.32 3.74
N VAL A 235 6.50 -31.16 4.31
CA VAL A 235 5.35 -30.36 3.87
C VAL A 235 5.54 -29.86 2.44
N ARG A 236 6.73 -29.39 2.08
CA ARG A 236 7.03 -28.99 0.68
C ARG A 236 6.88 -30.16 -0.28
N ALA A 237 7.37 -31.35 0.09
CA ALA A 237 7.21 -32.55 -0.72
C ALA A 237 5.73 -32.91 -0.90
N TYR A 238 4.94 -32.90 0.18
CA TYR A 238 3.50 -33.18 0.13
C TYR A 238 2.71 -32.15 -0.69
N MET A 239 3.01 -30.86 -0.55
CA MET A 239 2.33 -29.83 -1.34
C MET A 239 2.69 -29.92 -2.83
N LYS A 240 3.93 -30.33 -3.15
CA LYS A 240 4.34 -30.62 -4.53
C LYS A 240 3.51 -31.77 -5.12
N THR A 241 3.38 -32.89 -4.40
CA THR A 241 2.58 -34.03 -4.89
C THR A 241 1.09 -33.68 -5.02
N LEU A 242 0.55 -32.88 -4.10
CA LEU A 242 -0.83 -32.40 -4.18
C LEU A 242 -1.06 -31.51 -5.41
N ARG A 243 -0.11 -30.62 -5.71
CA ARG A 243 -0.15 -29.77 -6.90
C ARG A 243 -0.07 -30.59 -8.20
N ASP A 244 0.77 -31.61 -8.22
CA ASP A 244 0.93 -32.47 -9.39
C ASP A 244 -0.36 -33.29 -9.63
N ARG A 245 -1.00 -33.79 -8.56
CA ARG A 245 -2.29 -34.50 -8.61
C ARG A 245 -3.48 -33.64 -9.06
N LEU A 246 -3.43 -32.32 -8.84
CA LEU A 246 -4.49 -31.40 -9.26
C LEU A 246 -4.32 -30.91 -10.71
N LYS A 247 -3.14 -31.15 -11.31
CA LYS A 247 -2.87 -30.83 -12.72
C LYS A 247 -3.15 -32.01 -13.66
N SER A 248 -3.16 -33.24 -13.15
CA SER A 248 -3.59 -34.46 -13.85
C SER A 248 -5.11 -34.60 -13.85
#